data_AF-A0A6B3CGY7-F1
#
_entry.id   AF-A0A6B3CGY7-F1
#
_cell.length_a   1.000
_cell.length_b   1.000
_cell.length_c   1.000
_cell.angle_alpha   90.00
_cell.angle_beta   90.00
_cell.angle_gamma   90.00
#
_symmetry.space_group_name_H-M   'P 1'
#
loop_
_entity.id
_entity.type
_entity.pdbx_description
1 polymer ?
#
loop_
_entity_poly.entity_id
_entity_poly.type
_entity_poly.pdbx_seq_one_letter_code
_entity_poly.pdbx_strand_id
1 'polypeptide(L)' 'AHDCGHAEVSPALIAAMLKVESDFDPDLADPARDEYGIARWTPSVLRWWMNADGTPGETVPQPPFPPAESVPAMGRY' A
#
# COMPACT_ATOMS: atom_id res chain seq x y z
N ALA A 1 -11.27 -19.40 1.17
CA ALA A 1 -10.33 -20.42 1.70
C ALA A 1 -9.02 -20.22 0.96
N HIS A 2 -7.99 -19.77 1.69
CA HIS A 2 -6.61 -19.59 1.24
C HIS A 2 -6.46 -18.85 -0.09
N ASP A 3 -6.78 -17.54 -0.06
CA ASP A 3 -6.05 -16.63 -0.95
C ASP A 3 -4.57 -16.88 -0.68
N CYS A 4 -3.79 -17.16 -1.71
CA CYS A 4 -2.37 -17.50 -1.58
C CYS A 4 -1.59 -16.24 -1.18
N GLY A 5 -1.83 -15.74 0.04
CA GLY A 5 -0.94 -14.83 0.72
C GLY A 5 0.36 -15.57 0.90
N HIS A 6 1.42 -15.03 0.32
CA HIS A 6 2.77 -15.54 0.49
C HIS A 6 2.97 -15.85 1.98
N ALA A 7 3.22 -17.12 2.35
CA ALA A 7 3.23 -17.54 3.76
C ALA A 7 4.28 -16.78 4.59
N GLU A 8 5.28 -16.23 3.91
CA GLU A 8 6.33 -15.34 4.41
C GLU A 8 5.80 -13.96 4.86
N VAL A 9 4.72 -13.47 4.24
CA VAL A 9 4.13 -12.15 4.49
C VAL A 9 3.04 -12.25 5.54
N SER A 10 3.45 -12.11 6.81
CA SER A 10 2.53 -12.15 7.94
C SER A 10 1.85 -10.80 8.18
N PRO A 11 0.64 -10.77 8.77
CA PRO A 11 0.01 -9.52 9.20
C PRO A 11 0.87 -8.70 10.16
N ALA A 12 1.66 -9.36 11.02
CA ALA A 12 2.58 -8.70 11.95
C ALA A 12 3.72 -7.98 11.22
N LEU A 13 4.25 -8.58 10.15
CA LEU A 13 5.27 -7.96 9.31
C LEU A 13 4.71 -6.71 8.62
N ILE A 14 3.53 -6.80 8.01
CA ILE A 14 2.88 -5.65 7.37
C ILE A 14 2.64 -4.52 8.39
N ALA A 15 2.15 -4.85 9.58
CA ALA A 15 1.97 -3.85 10.64
C ALA A 15 3.30 -3.19 11.05
N ALA A 16 4.38 -3.96 11.14
CA ALA A 16 5.71 -3.42 11.44
C ALA A 16 6.21 -2.47 10.35
N MET A 17 6.01 -2.80 9.08
CA MET A 17 6.35 -1.92 7.95
C MET A 17 5.56 -0.61 8.01
N LEU A 18 4.23 -0.68 8.15
CA LEU A 18 3.37 0.52 8.24
C LEU A 18 3.72 1.42 9.43
N LYS A 19 4.14 0.83 10.58
CA LYS A 19 4.64 1.59 11.73
C LYS A 19 5.89 2.38 11.37
N VAL A 20 6.83 1.77 10.64
CA VAL A 20 8.09 2.43 10.23
C VAL A 20 7.83 3.52 9.18
N GLU A 21 6.94 3.26 8.23
CA GLU A 21 6.67 4.21 7.14
C GLU A 21 5.98 5.47 7.64
N SER A 22 4.86 5.33 8.38
CA SER A 22 4.00 6.49 8.71
C SER A 22 3.61 6.60 10.18
N ASP A 23 4.10 5.73 11.05
CA ASP A 23 3.58 5.59 12.42
C ASP A 23 2.08 5.22 12.48
N PHE A 24 1.56 4.57 11.43
CA PHE A 24 0.13 4.33 11.18
C PHE A 24 -0.71 5.59 10.89
N ASP A 25 -0.09 6.71 10.55
CA ASP A 25 -0.81 7.91 10.09
C ASP A 25 -1.40 7.69 8.68
N PRO A 26 -2.74 7.65 8.51
CA PRO A 26 -3.38 7.49 7.21
C PRO A 26 -3.40 8.78 6.38
N ASP A 27 -3.15 9.93 7.00
CA ASP A 27 -3.23 11.25 6.39
C ASP A 27 -1.84 11.83 6.09
N LEU A 28 -0.76 11.08 6.38
CA LEU A 28 0.60 11.47 6.07
C LEU A 28 0.75 11.77 4.57
N ALA A 29 1.30 12.93 4.25
CA ALA A 29 1.58 13.33 2.88
C ALA A 29 2.91 14.07 2.82
N ASP A 30 3.77 13.64 1.88
CA ASP A 30 4.96 14.37 1.47
C ASP A 30 4.90 14.61 -0.05
N PRO A 31 4.21 15.68 -0.50
CA PRO A 31 4.11 16.01 -1.92
C PRO A 31 5.45 16.33 -2.59
N ALA A 32 6.48 16.71 -1.81
CA ALA A 32 7.81 16.96 -2.37
C ALA A 32 8.50 15.65 -2.78
N ARG A 33 8.12 14.52 -2.17
CA ARG A 33 8.59 13.17 -2.48
C ARG A 33 7.58 12.33 -3.25
N ASP A 34 6.38 12.87 -3.50
CA ASP A 34 5.25 12.18 -4.12
C ASP A 34 4.77 10.96 -3.30
N GLU A 35 4.87 11.01 -1.96
CA GLU A 35 4.54 9.90 -1.05
C GLU A 35 3.28 10.23 -0.22
N TYR A 36 2.33 9.28 -0.13
CA TYR A 36 1.05 9.53 0.55
C TYR A 36 0.53 8.31 1.33
N GLY A 37 -0.22 8.61 2.39
CA GLY A 37 -0.99 7.67 3.19
C GLY A 37 -0.14 6.76 4.08
N ILE A 38 -0.82 5.79 4.70
CA ILE A 38 -0.26 4.90 5.73
C ILE A 38 0.94 4.06 5.28
N ALA A 39 1.11 3.87 3.98
CA ALA A 39 2.19 3.10 3.38
C ALA A 39 3.18 3.96 2.59
N ARG A 40 3.01 5.29 2.60
CA ARG A 40 3.83 6.25 1.84
C ARG A 40 3.99 5.87 0.37
N TRP A 41 2.90 5.41 -0.23
CA TRP A 41 2.90 5.04 -1.63
C TRP A 41 3.19 6.25 -2.50
N THR A 42 4.03 6.06 -3.52
CA THR A 42 3.95 6.92 -4.69
C THR A 42 2.83 6.46 -5.61
N PRO A 43 2.06 7.39 -6.23
CA PRO A 43 1.03 7.05 -7.21
C PRO A 43 1.51 6.07 -8.28
N SER A 44 2.73 6.28 -8.79
CA SER A 44 3.32 5.45 -9.85
C SER A 44 3.57 4.00 -9.44
N VAL A 45 3.94 3.77 -8.17
CA VAL A 45 4.19 2.43 -7.63
C VAL A 45 2.87 1.76 -7.23
N LEU A 46 1.96 2.46 -6.55
CA LEU A 46 0.67 1.89 -6.11
C LEU A 46 -0.13 1.30 -7.27
N ARG A 47 -0.06 1.94 -8.45
CA ARG A 47 -0.69 1.45 -9.68
C ARG A 47 -0.44 -0.03 -9.93
N TRP A 48 0.72 -0.57 -9.57
CA TRP A 48 1.07 -1.97 -9.86
C TRP A 48 0.48 -2.98 -8.86
N TRP A 49 0.02 -2.53 -7.69
CA TRP A 49 -0.30 -3.41 -6.56
C TRP A 49 -1.72 -3.24 -6.00
N MET A 50 -2.46 -2.23 -6.48
CA MET A 50 -3.80 -1.92 -6.00
C MET A 50 -4.84 -3.00 -6.30
N ASN A 51 -4.76 -3.68 -7.45
CA ASN A 51 -5.73 -4.71 -7.83
C ASN A 51 -5.40 -6.07 -7.22
N ALA A 52 -6.43 -6.80 -6.80
CA ALA A 52 -6.28 -8.12 -6.20
C ALA A 52 -5.89 -9.21 -7.20
N ASP A 53 -6.16 -9.01 -8.49
CA ASP A 53 -5.84 -9.97 -9.57
C ASP A 53 -4.41 -9.82 -10.11
N GLY A 54 -3.61 -8.91 -9.53
CA GLY A 54 -2.24 -8.64 -9.94
C GLY A 54 -2.11 -7.83 -11.23
N THR A 55 -3.22 -7.37 -11.83
CA THR A 55 -3.17 -6.43 -12.94
C THR A 55 -2.84 -5.02 -12.43
N PRO A 56 -2.10 -4.20 -13.19
CA PRO A 56 -1.93 -2.80 -12.82
C PRO A 56 -3.24 -2.02 -13.03
N GLY A 57 -3.43 -0.96 -12.25
CA GLY A 57 -4.49 0.02 -12.46
C GLY A 57 -4.45 0.60 -13.87
N GLU A 58 -5.63 0.86 -14.45
CA GLU A 58 -5.75 1.41 -15.80
C GLU A 58 -5.07 2.79 -15.91
N THR A 59 -5.16 3.58 -14.85
CA THR A 59 -4.54 4.90 -14.72
C THR A 59 -3.66 4.97 -13.48
N VAL A 60 -2.83 6.03 -13.38
CA VAL A 60 -2.10 6.32 -12.14
C VAL A 60 -3.11 6.87 -11.12
N PRO A 61 -3.28 6.22 -9.95
CA PRO A 61 -4.23 6.68 -8.94
C PRO A 61 -3.82 8.06 -8.40
N GLN A 62 -4.77 8.80 -7.84
CA GLN A 62 -4.49 10.11 -7.22
C GLN A 62 -4.70 10.00 -5.70
N PRO A 63 -3.85 10.63 -4.88
CA PRO A 63 -4.07 10.66 -3.43
C PRO A 63 -5.40 11.36 -3.09
N PRO A 64 -5.99 11.08 -1.92
CA PRO A 64 -5.46 10.26 -0.83
C PRO A 64 -5.59 8.75 -1.07
N PHE A 65 -4.69 7.96 -0.45
CA PHE A 65 -4.68 6.50 -0.54
C PHE A 65 -5.18 5.86 0.77
N PRO A 66 -6.49 5.56 0.89
CA PRO A 66 -7.09 5.10 2.14
C PRO A 66 -6.51 3.74 2.58
N PRO A 67 -6.48 3.43 3.90
CA PRO A 67 -5.93 2.18 4.41
C PRO A 67 -6.51 0.91 3.76
N ALA A 68 -7.80 0.93 3.38
CA ALA A 68 -8.47 -0.20 2.74
C ALA A 68 -7.88 -0.55 1.36
N GLU A 69 -7.23 0.41 0.69
CA GLU A 69 -6.53 0.20 -0.58
C GLU A 69 -5.03 -0.04 -0.34
N SER A 70 -4.42 0.76 0.55
CA SER A 70 -2.99 0.75 0.83
C SER A 70 -2.51 -0.54 1.51
N VAL A 71 -3.26 -1.08 2.48
CA VAL A 71 -2.83 -2.25 3.26
C VAL A 71 -2.84 -3.53 2.40
N PRO A 72 -3.90 -3.83 1.62
CA PRO A 72 -3.85 -4.97 0.70
C PRO A 72 -2.76 -4.84 -0.36
N ALA A 73 -2.49 -3.64 -0.86
CA ALA A 73 -1.40 -3.41 -1.82
C ALA A 73 -0.01 -3.69 -1.20
N MET A 74 0.21 -3.31 0.07
CA MET A 74 1.47 -3.61 0.79
C MET A 74 1.69 -5.11 0.97
N GLY A 75 0.62 -5.89 1.13
CA GLY A 75 0.71 -7.35 1.20
C GLY A 75 1.09 -8.03 -0.12
N ARG A 76 1.03 -7.31 -1.25
CA ARG A 76 1.32 -7.83 -2.60
C ARG A 76 2.68 -7.38 -3.13
N TYR A 77 3.18 -6.24 -2.67
CA TYR A 77 4.48 -5.66 -3.04
C TYR A 77 5.66 -6.52 -2.57
#